data_AF-A0AAU9JCL4-F1
#
_entry.id   AF-A0AAU9JCL4-F1
#
_cell.length_a   1.000
_cell.length_b   1.000
_cell.length_c   1.000
_cell.angle_alpha   90.00
_cell.angle_beta   90.00
_cell.angle_gamma   90.00
#
_symmetry.space_group_name_H-M   'P 1'
#
loop_
_entity.id
_entity.type
_entity.pdbx_description
1 polymer ?
#
loop_
_entity_poly.entity_id
_entity_poly.type
_entity_poly.pdbx_seq_one_letter_code
_entity_poly.pdbx_strand_id
1 'polypeptide(L)'
;MSETLKSLAKKRDIKLLMTQPESSIFSQSENVTSTNKDDEMKEISLQLVMIRKKHDELKRENESKRMQLENLKKDLEKLTVVVSTGNAEDFSFTNKISKLETAIEMAKIKIDEEMINKDSYEHVLQRMKQERIALEKESNTIQHSLSSTRSILESEKQKSLKHRESKDKSKQLLKELRDSLTLEIRRKDERAHELEQQMRFRNEITEKRRERLRKQAEVAEAAANEDQFAHEVQMKEKLIINRFWYGFIQWKMEKDWQNSTEIESAFQNIRAMTGLNSIEDIVQKFASRDEDHNILIQKIAESEKNLDDLKTENENTRKQLRELLLVKGENNDRPHNSELRAIEDQIEAEDKELNNIKDQKDKAQVYYQNLLTWGGKILNKLNYKGEILRMELPEIFAKIQEQLKVIIEPMVQTKEEFMRYLDIKSKKNTQQLLKEIYTQGYKPKFVKKGKSPELENEQEKLKKAERKIARNMTFAREI
;
A
#
# COMPACT_ATOMS: atom_id res chain seq x y z
N MET A 1 -13.96 -89.17 -54.91
CA MET A 1 -15.19 -89.86 -55.34
C MET A 1 -14.89 -90.44 -56.72
N SER A 2 -14.71 -91.75 -56.91
CA SER A 2 -15.69 -92.85 -56.80
C SER A 2 -16.76 -92.73 -57.91
N GLU A 3 -17.04 -93.73 -58.75
CA GLU A 3 -16.85 -95.18 -58.60
C GLU A 3 -16.31 -95.95 -59.84
N THR A 4 -15.92 -97.18 -59.53
CA THR A 4 -15.25 -98.27 -60.26
C THR A 4 -15.83 -98.81 -61.58
N LEU A 5 -14.93 -99.32 -62.43
CA LEU A 5 -15.17 -100.31 -63.49
C LEU A 5 -15.65 -101.69 -62.97
N LYS A 6 -16.45 -102.40 -63.80
CA LYS A 6 -16.68 -103.87 -63.81
C LYS A 6 -16.83 -104.29 -65.29
N SER A 7 -15.98 -105.14 -65.90
CA SER A 7 -15.92 -106.63 -65.84
C SER A 7 -17.23 -107.30 -66.29
N LEU A 8 -17.31 -108.33 -67.16
CA LEU A 8 -16.37 -109.33 -67.73
C LEU A 8 -16.67 -109.51 -69.24
N ALA A 9 -15.77 -109.85 -70.17
CA ALA A 9 -14.90 -111.04 -70.32
C ALA A 9 -15.64 -112.40 -70.51
N LYS A 10 -15.76 -112.88 -71.76
CA LYS A 10 -16.02 -114.32 -72.05
C LYS A 10 -15.43 -114.81 -73.39
N LYS A 11 -14.38 -115.62 -73.24
CA LYS A 11 -13.86 -116.72 -74.08
C LYS A 11 -14.34 -116.92 -75.53
N ARG A 12 -13.35 -117.11 -76.43
CA ARG A 12 -13.40 -118.13 -77.50
C ARG A 12 -13.27 -119.53 -76.89
N ASP A 13 -13.89 -120.53 -77.50
CA ASP A 13 -13.56 -121.95 -77.31
C ASP A 13 -13.48 -122.65 -78.69
N ILE A 14 -12.68 -123.71 -78.81
CA ILE A 14 -12.34 -124.39 -80.07
C ILE A 14 -12.57 -125.90 -79.95
N LYS A 15 -13.28 -126.49 -80.92
CA LYS A 15 -13.35 -127.93 -81.23
C LYS A 15 -13.83 -128.06 -82.69
N LEU A 16 -13.17 -128.69 -83.66
CA LEU A 16 -12.25 -129.85 -83.73
C LEU A 16 -12.94 -131.23 -83.66
N LEU A 17 -13.21 -131.78 -84.85
CA LEU A 17 -13.40 -133.18 -85.30
C LEU A 17 -13.55 -133.05 -86.83
N MET A 18 -12.74 -133.58 -87.75
CA MET A 18 -11.84 -134.75 -87.80
C MET A 18 -12.56 -136.11 -87.88
N THR A 19 -13.00 -136.49 -89.08
CA THR A 19 -13.19 -137.89 -89.55
C THR A 19 -13.18 -137.98 -91.09
N GLN A 20 -12.23 -138.75 -91.61
CA GLN A 20 -12.39 -139.63 -92.79
C GLN A 20 -12.94 -141.01 -92.29
N PRO A 21 -13.21 -142.09 -93.08
CA PRO A 21 -12.55 -142.47 -94.36
C PRO A 21 -13.40 -143.28 -95.39
N GLU A 22 -12.69 -143.95 -96.31
CA GLU A 22 -13.07 -145.10 -97.17
C GLU A 22 -14.00 -144.84 -98.39
N SER A 23 -13.80 -145.42 -99.60
CA SER A 23 -13.63 -146.84 -100.09
C SER A 23 -14.99 -147.54 -100.35
N SER A 24 -15.21 -148.44 -101.32
CA SER A 24 -14.42 -149.06 -102.42
C SER A 24 -15.39 -149.77 -103.43
N ILE A 25 -14.86 -150.57 -104.39
CA ILE A 25 -15.57 -151.61 -105.23
C ILE A 25 -16.52 -151.06 -106.33
N PHE A 26 -16.63 -151.52 -107.60
CA PHE A 26 -16.05 -152.56 -108.51
C PHE A 26 -17.05 -153.61 -109.05
N SER A 27 -16.91 -153.99 -110.33
CA SER A 27 -17.73 -154.98 -111.12
C SER A 27 -19.20 -154.58 -111.36
N GLN A 28 -19.95 -155.09 -112.34
CA GLN A 28 -19.75 -156.16 -113.36
C GLN A 28 -20.05 -155.58 -114.77
N SER A 29 -19.51 -155.97 -115.93
CA SER A 29 -18.91 -157.20 -116.49
C SER A 29 -19.89 -158.29 -117.00
N GLU A 30 -19.77 -158.59 -118.30
CA GLU A 30 -20.21 -159.83 -119.01
C GLU A 30 -21.69 -159.94 -119.47
N ASN A 31 -22.04 -160.57 -120.62
CA ASN A 31 -21.21 -161.34 -121.58
C ASN A 31 -21.79 -161.44 -123.02
N VAL A 32 -20.90 -161.67 -124.02
CA VAL A 32 -21.05 -162.53 -125.24
C VAL A 32 -22.25 -162.25 -126.20
N THR A 33 -22.07 -161.97 -127.50
CA THR A 33 -21.44 -162.84 -128.53
C THR A 33 -20.65 -162.14 -129.66
N SER A 34 -19.34 -162.44 -129.73
CA SER A 34 -18.53 -162.83 -130.92
C SER A 34 -18.45 -161.99 -132.23
N THR A 35 -17.20 -161.89 -132.74
CA THR A 35 -16.70 -161.38 -134.06
C THR A 35 -16.70 -159.85 -134.22
N ASN A 36 -15.64 -159.16 -134.67
CA ASN A 36 -14.27 -159.56 -135.10
C ASN A 36 -13.19 -158.85 -134.23
N LYS A 37 -12.06 -159.53 -133.94
CA LYS A 37 -11.24 -159.24 -132.76
C LYS A 37 -10.36 -157.97 -132.75
N ASP A 38 -10.07 -157.35 -133.89
CA ASP A 38 -8.89 -156.47 -133.99
C ASP A 38 -9.12 -154.97 -133.72
N ASP A 39 -10.37 -154.53 -133.53
CA ASP A 39 -10.70 -153.09 -133.33
C ASP A 39 -11.01 -152.71 -131.87
N GLU A 40 -11.71 -153.54 -131.09
CA GLU A 40 -12.04 -153.26 -129.68
C GLU A 40 -10.80 -152.96 -128.82
N MET A 41 -9.69 -153.66 -129.09
CA MET A 41 -8.43 -153.51 -128.34
C MET A 41 -7.82 -152.10 -128.49
N LYS A 42 -8.08 -151.42 -129.61
CA LYS A 42 -7.66 -150.03 -129.84
C LYS A 42 -8.50 -149.07 -129.00
N GLU A 43 -9.82 -149.26 -128.96
CA GLU A 43 -10.73 -148.35 -128.25
C GLU A 43 -10.51 -148.36 -126.73
N ILE A 44 -10.38 -149.55 -126.12
CA ILE A 44 -10.09 -149.67 -124.67
C ILE A 44 -8.78 -148.95 -124.33
N SER A 45 -7.75 -149.05 -125.18
CA SER A 45 -6.49 -148.33 -124.98
C SER A 45 -6.67 -146.81 -125.04
N LEU A 46 -7.55 -146.32 -125.91
CA LEU A 46 -7.88 -144.90 -126.07
C LEU A 46 -8.58 -144.35 -124.82
N GLN A 47 -9.56 -145.10 -124.29
CA GLN A 47 -10.29 -144.73 -123.07
C GLN A 47 -9.37 -144.68 -121.85
N LEU A 48 -8.44 -145.62 -121.71
CA LEU A 48 -7.43 -145.63 -120.64
C LEU A 48 -6.50 -144.41 -120.71
N VAL A 49 -6.08 -144.01 -121.92
CA VAL A 49 -5.30 -142.78 -122.15
C VAL A 49 -6.12 -141.52 -121.78
N MET A 50 -7.42 -141.46 -122.12
CA MET A 50 -8.28 -140.35 -121.72
C MET A 50 -8.44 -140.25 -120.19
N ILE A 51 -8.66 -141.37 -119.49
CA ILE A 51 -8.80 -141.39 -118.03
C ILE A 51 -7.49 -140.92 -117.37
N ARG A 52 -6.34 -141.41 -117.83
CA ARG A 52 -5.03 -140.97 -117.32
C ARG A 52 -4.79 -139.48 -117.56
N LYS A 53 -5.08 -138.99 -118.78
CA LYS A 53 -4.98 -137.57 -119.12
C LYS A 53 -5.86 -136.71 -118.22
N LYS A 54 -7.12 -137.11 -117.98
CA LYS A 54 -8.07 -136.41 -117.11
C LYS A 54 -7.66 -136.47 -115.63
N HIS A 55 -7.08 -137.57 -115.16
CA HIS A 55 -6.48 -137.67 -113.83
C HIS A 55 -5.30 -136.70 -113.67
N ASP A 56 -4.37 -136.66 -114.63
CA ASP A 56 -3.19 -135.80 -114.56
C ASP A 56 -3.56 -134.31 -114.72
N GLU A 57 -4.63 -134.01 -115.45
CA GLU A 57 -5.24 -132.69 -115.59
C GLU A 57 -5.94 -132.24 -114.29
N LEU A 58 -6.76 -133.09 -113.67
CA LEU A 58 -7.34 -132.84 -112.34
C LEU A 58 -6.27 -132.72 -111.24
N LYS A 59 -5.21 -133.52 -111.31
CA LYS A 59 -4.07 -133.41 -110.40
C LYS A 59 -3.41 -132.03 -110.56
N ARG A 60 -3.11 -131.62 -111.80
CA ARG A 60 -2.52 -130.30 -112.11
C ARG A 60 -3.41 -129.15 -111.66
N GLU A 61 -4.73 -129.27 -111.82
CA GLU A 61 -5.70 -128.28 -111.35
C GLU A 61 -5.74 -128.20 -109.81
N ASN A 62 -5.74 -129.34 -109.12
CA ASN A 62 -5.75 -129.41 -107.65
C ASN A 62 -4.42 -128.91 -107.06
N GLU A 63 -3.29 -129.22 -107.70
CA GLU A 63 -1.96 -128.73 -107.34
C GLU A 63 -1.85 -127.20 -107.57
N SER A 64 -2.42 -126.68 -108.66
CA SER A 64 -2.59 -125.23 -108.89
C SER A 64 -3.46 -124.57 -107.83
N LYS A 65 -4.64 -125.14 -107.50
CA LYS A 65 -5.52 -124.64 -106.43
C LYS A 65 -4.85 -124.69 -105.05
N ARG A 66 -4.00 -125.69 -104.79
CA ARG A 66 -3.16 -125.74 -103.58
C ARG A 66 -2.12 -124.62 -103.55
N MET A 67 -1.43 -124.33 -104.65
CA MET A 67 -0.54 -123.16 -104.73
C MET A 67 -1.30 -121.84 -104.54
N GLN A 68 -2.49 -121.70 -105.13
CA GLN A 68 -3.35 -120.52 -104.94
C GLN A 68 -3.77 -120.35 -103.47
N LEU A 69 -4.23 -121.41 -102.81
CA LEU A 69 -4.58 -121.37 -101.38
C LEU A 69 -3.37 -121.07 -100.50
N GLU A 70 -2.18 -121.58 -100.84
CA GLU A 70 -0.96 -121.34 -100.07
C GLU A 70 -0.42 -119.90 -100.28
N ASN A 71 -0.57 -119.33 -101.48
CA ASN A 71 -0.30 -117.93 -101.73
C ASN A 71 -1.29 -117.02 -100.99
N LEU A 72 -2.60 -117.32 -101.07
CA LEU A 72 -3.64 -116.60 -100.34
C LEU A 72 -3.43 -116.62 -98.83
N LYS A 73 -2.97 -117.74 -98.24
CA LYS A 73 -2.56 -117.78 -96.82
C LYS A 73 -1.42 -116.82 -96.54
N LYS A 74 -0.35 -116.84 -97.35
CA LYS A 74 0.82 -115.97 -97.17
C LYS A 74 0.46 -114.50 -97.34
N ASP A 75 -0.48 -114.18 -98.23
CA ASP A 75 -0.96 -112.81 -98.41
C ASP A 75 -1.90 -112.38 -97.28
N LEU A 76 -2.71 -113.29 -96.71
CA LEU A 76 -3.51 -113.05 -95.50
C LEU A 76 -2.60 -112.88 -94.26
N GLU A 77 -1.52 -113.65 -94.16
CA GLU A 77 -0.50 -113.52 -93.11
C GLU A 77 0.24 -112.18 -93.21
N LYS A 78 0.68 -111.77 -94.41
CA LYS A 78 1.20 -110.41 -94.65
C LYS A 78 0.19 -109.34 -94.26
N LEU A 79 -1.08 -109.47 -94.65
CA LEU A 79 -2.14 -108.54 -94.26
C LEU A 79 -2.30 -108.48 -92.73
N THR A 80 -2.23 -109.63 -92.05
CA THR A 80 -2.33 -109.71 -90.59
C THR A 80 -1.17 -109.01 -89.91
N VAL A 81 0.05 -109.14 -90.43
CA VAL A 81 1.22 -108.39 -89.97
C VAL A 81 1.02 -106.89 -90.18
N VAL A 82 0.63 -106.45 -91.38
CA VAL A 82 0.39 -105.03 -91.70
C VAL A 82 -0.71 -104.42 -90.83
N VAL A 83 -1.80 -105.15 -90.56
CA VAL A 83 -2.85 -104.73 -89.64
C VAL A 83 -2.33 -104.67 -88.19
N SER A 84 -1.46 -105.60 -87.78
CA SER A 84 -0.86 -105.56 -86.43
C SER A 84 0.11 -104.39 -86.23
N THR A 85 0.89 -104.02 -87.25
CA THR A 85 1.78 -102.85 -87.20
C THR A 85 0.98 -101.55 -87.27
N GLY A 86 -0.03 -101.47 -88.15
CA GLY A 86 -0.95 -100.32 -88.22
C GLY A 86 -1.66 -100.06 -86.89
N ASN A 87 -2.22 -101.09 -86.26
CA ASN A 87 -2.84 -100.97 -84.93
C ASN A 87 -1.85 -100.51 -83.84
N ALA A 88 -0.57 -100.89 -83.94
CA ALA A 88 0.47 -100.45 -83.00
C ALA A 88 0.90 -98.99 -83.24
N GLU A 89 0.95 -98.57 -84.50
CA GLU A 89 1.17 -97.17 -84.88
C GLU A 89 -0.02 -96.28 -84.49
N ASP A 90 -1.26 -96.70 -84.73
CA ASP A 90 -2.48 -96.03 -84.26
C ASP A 90 -2.53 -95.93 -82.72
N PHE A 91 -2.10 -96.97 -81.99
CA PHE A 91 -1.96 -96.89 -80.54
C PHE A 91 -0.86 -95.88 -80.12
N SER A 92 0.25 -95.79 -80.87
CA SER A 92 1.28 -94.78 -80.65
C SER A 92 0.77 -93.35 -80.92
N PHE A 93 0.05 -93.15 -82.02
CA PHE A 93 -0.53 -91.87 -82.40
C PHE A 93 -1.63 -91.42 -81.44
N THR A 94 -2.55 -92.30 -81.04
CA THR A 94 -3.59 -91.98 -80.03
C THR A 94 -2.99 -91.65 -78.66
N ASN A 95 -1.96 -92.38 -78.21
CA ASN A 95 -1.21 -91.99 -77.00
C ASN A 95 -0.49 -90.64 -77.15
N LYS A 96 0.02 -90.31 -78.34
CA LYS A 96 0.67 -89.01 -78.62
C LYS A 96 -0.36 -87.87 -78.69
N ILE A 97 -1.53 -88.12 -79.27
CA ILE A 97 -2.68 -87.19 -79.28
C ILE A 97 -3.12 -86.92 -77.84
N SER A 98 -3.39 -87.95 -77.03
CA SER A 98 -3.78 -87.78 -75.63
C SER A 98 -2.75 -87.02 -74.78
N LYS A 99 -1.45 -87.21 -75.04
CA LYS A 99 -0.37 -86.41 -74.41
C LYS A 99 -0.34 -84.95 -74.88
N LEU A 100 -0.72 -84.67 -76.13
CA LEU A 100 -0.84 -83.31 -76.65
C LEU A 100 -2.12 -82.63 -76.15
N GLU A 101 -3.25 -83.34 -76.09
CA GLU A 101 -4.51 -82.87 -75.52
C GLU A 101 -4.35 -82.49 -74.04
N THR A 102 -3.75 -83.37 -73.24
CA THR A 102 -3.47 -83.07 -71.82
C THR A 102 -2.44 -81.94 -71.64
N ALA A 103 -1.45 -81.81 -72.54
CA ALA A 103 -0.54 -80.67 -72.53
C ALA A 103 -1.23 -79.35 -72.92
N ILE A 104 -2.16 -79.38 -73.88
CA ILE A 104 -2.99 -78.24 -74.27
C ILE A 104 -3.91 -77.84 -73.11
N GLU A 105 -4.54 -78.80 -72.41
CA GLU A 105 -5.41 -78.50 -71.28
C GLU A 105 -4.64 -77.90 -70.10
N MET A 106 -3.46 -78.45 -69.76
CA MET A 106 -2.56 -77.84 -68.79
C MET A 106 -2.06 -76.44 -69.20
N ALA A 107 -1.95 -76.16 -70.50
CA ALA A 107 -1.61 -74.83 -70.99
C ALA A 107 -2.79 -73.84 -70.88
N LYS A 108 -4.03 -74.27 -71.15
CA LYS A 108 -5.24 -73.47 -70.90
C LYS A 108 -5.37 -73.09 -69.44
N ILE A 109 -5.31 -74.07 -68.53
CA ILE A 109 -5.44 -73.84 -67.08
C ILE A 109 -4.42 -72.78 -66.61
N LYS A 110 -3.19 -72.82 -67.10
CA LYS A 110 -2.17 -71.80 -66.79
C LYS A 110 -2.46 -70.43 -67.41
N ILE A 111 -3.05 -70.37 -68.60
CA ILE A 111 -3.49 -69.10 -69.21
C ILE A 111 -4.63 -68.51 -68.38
N ASP A 112 -5.59 -69.32 -67.94
CA ASP A 112 -6.70 -68.90 -67.09
C ASP A 112 -6.22 -68.45 -65.70
N GLU A 113 -5.28 -69.18 -65.08
CA GLU A 113 -4.58 -68.79 -63.84
C GLU A 113 -3.87 -67.43 -63.99
N GLU A 114 -3.10 -67.23 -65.07
CA GLU A 114 -2.39 -65.96 -65.30
C GLU A 114 -3.32 -64.80 -65.70
N MET A 115 -4.48 -65.07 -66.31
CA MET A 115 -5.53 -64.07 -66.51
C MET A 115 -6.15 -63.65 -65.16
N ILE A 116 -6.45 -64.59 -64.27
CA ILE A 116 -6.95 -64.30 -62.91
C ILE A 116 -5.90 -63.53 -62.11
N ASN A 117 -4.60 -63.88 -62.22
CA ASN A 117 -3.50 -63.13 -61.61
C ASN A 117 -3.44 -61.70 -62.16
N LYS A 118 -3.45 -61.52 -63.48
CA LYS A 118 -3.43 -60.21 -64.15
C LYS A 118 -4.57 -59.33 -63.67
N ASP A 119 -5.80 -59.84 -63.65
CA ASP A 119 -6.97 -59.05 -63.28
C ASP A 119 -6.96 -58.70 -61.77
N SER A 120 -6.43 -59.61 -60.94
CA SER A 120 -6.15 -59.34 -59.52
C SER A 120 -5.12 -58.21 -59.33
N TYR A 121 -4.02 -58.22 -60.09
CA TYR A 121 -3.04 -57.13 -60.08
C TYR A 121 -3.60 -55.81 -60.63
N GLU A 122 -4.49 -55.86 -61.63
CA GLU A 122 -5.14 -54.67 -62.14
C GLU A 122 -6.09 -54.05 -61.09
N HIS A 123 -6.87 -54.86 -60.38
CA HIS A 123 -7.70 -54.37 -59.27
C HIS A 123 -6.86 -53.76 -58.13
N VAL A 124 -5.73 -54.36 -57.77
CA VAL A 124 -4.78 -53.76 -56.80
C VAL A 124 -4.25 -52.42 -57.31
N LEU A 125 -3.85 -52.33 -58.59
CA LEU A 125 -3.36 -51.09 -59.20
C LEU A 125 -4.45 -50.01 -59.28
N GLN A 126 -5.69 -50.37 -59.60
CA GLN A 126 -6.85 -49.47 -59.60
C GLN A 126 -7.13 -48.95 -58.18
N ARG A 127 -7.10 -49.82 -57.16
CA ARG A 127 -7.24 -49.45 -55.75
C ARG A 127 -6.13 -48.50 -55.29
N MET A 128 -4.86 -48.82 -55.56
CA MET A 128 -3.74 -47.95 -55.18
C MET A 128 -3.80 -46.56 -55.85
N LYS A 129 -4.31 -46.47 -57.09
CA LYS A 129 -4.58 -45.18 -57.75
C LYS A 129 -5.68 -44.38 -57.03
N GLN A 130 -6.76 -45.04 -56.57
CA GLN A 130 -7.83 -44.40 -55.80
C GLN A 130 -7.35 -43.94 -54.42
N GLU A 131 -6.61 -44.79 -53.70
CA GLU A 131 -6.02 -44.47 -52.39
C GLU A 131 -5.04 -43.30 -52.49
N ARG A 132 -4.20 -43.24 -53.54
CA ARG A 132 -3.32 -42.09 -53.80
C ARG A 132 -4.11 -40.80 -53.98
N ILE A 133 -5.21 -40.82 -54.75
CA ILE A 133 -6.07 -39.64 -54.97
C ILE A 133 -6.80 -39.22 -53.69
N ALA A 134 -7.15 -40.17 -52.81
CA ALA A 134 -7.72 -39.87 -51.49
C ALA A 134 -6.70 -39.16 -50.59
N LEU A 135 -5.48 -39.69 -50.48
CA LEU A 135 -4.39 -39.10 -49.71
C LEU A 135 -3.95 -37.73 -50.27
N GLU A 136 -3.97 -37.55 -51.59
CA GLU A 136 -3.69 -36.26 -52.24
C GLU A 136 -4.75 -35.21 -51.89
N LYS A 137 -6.04 -35.59 -51.85
CA LYS A 137 -7.11 -34.71 -51.37
C LYS A 137 -6.97 -34.36 -49.89
N GLU A 138 -6.61 -35.32 -49.05
CA GLU A 138 -6.38 -35.09 -47.61
C GLU A 138 -5.16 -34.19 -47.35
N SER A 139 -4.06 -34.41 -48.07
CA SER A 139 -2.88 -33.51 -48.05
C SER A 139 -3.27 -32.08 -48.41
N ASN A 140 -4.10 -31.90 -49.44
CA ASN A 140 -4.58 -30.58 -49.86
C ASN A 140 -5.53 -29.93 -48.82
N THR A 141 -6.46 -30.66 -48.20
CA THR A 141 -7.32 -30.08 -47.14
C THR A 141 -6.51 -29.72 -45.90
N ILE A 142 -5.53 -30.54 -45.50
CA ILE A 142 -4.58 -30.21 -44.43
C ILE A 142 -3.76 -28.96 -44.79
N GLN A 143 -3.27 -28.83 -46.02
CA GLN A 143 -2.51 -27.66 -46.47
C GLN A 143 -3.36 -26.38 -46.49
N HIS A 144 -4.63 -26.45 -46.91
CA HIS A 144 -5.56 -25.31 -46.84
C HIS A 144 -5.90 -24.94 -45.39
N SER A 145 -6.11 -25.92 -44.51
CA SER A 145 -6.32 -25.70 -43.07
C SER A 145 -5.09 -25.05 -42.41
N LEU A 146 -3.90 -25.51 -42.74
CA LEU A 146 -2.62 -24.96 -42.26
C LEU A 146 -2.35 -23.55 -42.80
N SER A 147 -2.79 -23.23 -44.02
CA SER A 147 -2.75 -21.86 -44.56
C SER A 147 -3.73 -20.93 -43.83
N SER A 148 -4.97 -21.38 -43.62
CA SER A 148 -6.01 -20.63 -42.90
C SER A 148 -5.61 -20.35 -41.44
N THR A 149 -5.15 -21.36 -40.71
CA THR A 149 -4.69 -21.22 -39.31
C THR A 149 -3.46 -20.31 -39.19
N ARG A 150 -2.54 -20.31 -40.16
CA ARG A 150 -1.44 -19.32 -40.23
C ARG A 150 -1.97 -17.89 -40.40
N SER A 151 -2.96 -17.67 -41.28
CA SER A 151 -3.59 -16.36 -41.48
C SER A 151 -4.31 -15.87 -40.20
N ILE A 152 -5.06 -16.76 -39.54
CA ILE A 152 -5.73 -16.47 -38.26
C ILE A 152 -4.71 -16.11 -37.18
N LEU A 153 -3.64 -16.90 -37.03
CA LEU A 153 -2.56 -16.66 -36.07
C LEU A 153 -1.90 -15.29 -36.28
N GLU A 154 -1.64 -14.90 -37.54
CA GLU A 154 -1.06 -13.59 -37.83
C GLU A 154 -2.05 -12.45 -37.52
N SER A 155 -3.35 -12.64 -37.80
CA SER A 155 -4.38 -11.67 -37.39
C SER A 155 -4.46 -11.50 -35.86
N GLU A 156 -4.30 -12.57 -35.08
CA GLU A 156 -4.29 -12.52 -33.61
C GLU A 156 -3.01 -11.89 -33.06
N LYS A 157 -1.84 -12.13 -33.66
CA LYS A 157 -0.62 -11.37 -33.32
C LYS A 157 -0.84 -9.87 -33.51
N GLN A 158 -1.42 -9.46 -34.64
CA GLN A 158 -1.70 -8.04 -34.92
C GLN A 158 -2.72 -7.43 -33.95
N LYS A 159 -3.77 -8.18 -33.55
CA LYS A 159 -4.70 -7.75 -32.48
C LYS A 159 -3.98 -7.62 -31.14
N SER A 160 -3.12 -8.58 -30.79
CA SER A 160 -2.34 -8.59 -29.55
C SER A 160 -1.35 -7.41 -29.47
N LEU A 161 -0.66 -7.09 -30.57
CA LEU A 161 0.19 -5.89 -30.68
C LEU A 161 -0.62 -4.61 -30.51
N LYS A 162 -1.75 -4.45 -31.22
CA LYS A 162 -2.65 -3.30 -31.08
C LYS A 162 -3.21 -3.15 -29.66
N HIS A 163 -3.55 -4.26 -29.00
CA HIS A 163 -3.97 -4.26 -27.59
C HIS A 163 -2.84 -3.83 -26.64
N ARG A 164 -1.62 -4.30 -26.87
CA ARG A 164 -0.43 -3.88 -26.10
C ARG A 164 -0.15 -2.39 -26.28
N GLU A 165 -0.15 -1.89 -27.51
CA GLU A 165 -0.02 -0.45 -27.78
C GLU A 165 -1.11 0.36 -27.08
N SER A 166 -2.37 -0.06 -27.17
CA SER A 166 -3.50 0.60 -26.51
C SER A 166 -3.30 0.64 -24.99
N LYS A 167 -2.89 -0.48 -24.39
CA LYS A 167 -2.58 -0.59 -22.96
C LYS A 167 -1.41 0.32 -22.54
N ASP A 168 -0.36 0.42 -23.36
CA ASP A 168 0.79 1.26 -23.06
C ASP A 168 0.48 2.76 -23.27
N LYS A 169 -0.33 3.13 -24.28
CA LYS A 169 -0.94 4.46 -24.44
C LYS A 169 -1.82 4.84 -23.23
N SER A 170 -2.64 3.91 -22.73
CA SER A 170 -3.46 4.13 -21.53
C SER A 170 -2.63 4.32 -20.26
N LYS A 171 -1.51 3.59 -20.09
CA LYS A 171 -0.56 3.82 -18.98
C LYS A 171 0.07 5.20 -19.07
N GLN A 172 0.44 5.65 -20.27
CA GLN A 172 1.02 6.98 -20.48
C GLN A 172 0.02 8.07 -20.09
N LEU A 173 -1.23 8.00 -20.59
CA LEU A 173 -2.29 8.93 -20.22
C LEU A 173 -2.54 8.95 -18.70
N LEU A 174 -2.58 7.78 -18.06
CA LEU A 174 -2.75 7.68 -16.60
C LEU A 174 -1.58 8.33 -15.85
N LYS A 175 -0.35 8.19 -16.35
CA LYS A 175 0.83 8.87 -15.79
C LYS A 175 0.72 10.40 -15.96
N GLU A 176 0.36 10.87 -17.14
CA GLU A 176 0.20 12.31 -17.43
C GLU A 176 -0.91 12.94 -16.55
N LEU A 177 -2.03 12.24 -16.34
CA LEU A 177 -3.09 12.62 -15.41
C LEU A 177 -2.65 12.58 -13.93
N ARG A 178 -1.76 11.64 -13.56
CA ARG A 178 -1.18 11.58 -12.21
C ARG A 178 -0.23 12.76 -11.99
N ASP A 179 0.65 13.01 -12.94
CA ASP A 179 1.64 14.09 -12.88
C ASP A 179 0.91 15.46 -12.82
N SER A 180 -0.14 15.67 -13.63
CA SER A 180 -0.96 16.90 -13.55
C SER A 180 -1.75 17.02 -12.24
N LEU A 181 -2.33 15.93 -11.71
CA LEU A 181 -3.00 15.93 -10.41
C LEU A 181 -2.03 16.28 -9.26
N THR A 182 -0.79 15.77 -9.29
CA THR A 182 0.21 16.14 -8.26
C THR A 182 0.62 17.61 -8.36
N LEU A 183 0.67 18.18 -9.57
CA LEU A 183 0.90 19.61 -9.77
C LEU A 183 -0.28 20.47 -9.28
N GLU A 184 -1.51 20.01 -9.48
CA GLU A 184 -2.71 20.67 -8.93
C GLU A 184 -2.77 20.63 -7.40
N ILE A 185 -2.50 19.48 -6.78
CA ILE A 185 -2.45 19.33 -5.32
C ILE A 185 -1.40 20.29 -4.77
N ARG A 186 -0.17 20.26 -5.32
CA ARG A 186 0.91 21.17 -4.93
C ARG A 186 0.51 22.64 -5.03
N ARG A 187 -0.13 23.07 -6.12
CA ARG A 187 -0.63 24.46 -6.28
C ARG A 187 -1.72 24.83 -5.28
N LYS A 188 -2.57 23.87 -4.88
CA LYS A 188 -3.60 24.06 -3.84
C LYS A 188 -2.95 24.17 -2.46
N ASP A 189 -1.94 23.37 -2.17
CA ASP A 189 -1.17 23.42 -0.92
C ASP A 189 -0.37 24.73 -0.80
N GLU A 190 0.32 25.15 -1.88
CA GLU A 190 1.05 26.43 -1.97
C GLU A 190 0.09 27.61 -1.70
N ARG A 191 -1.07 27.65 -2.38
CA ARG A 191 -2.10 28.69 -2.16
C ARG A 191 -2.76 28.61 -0.78
N ALA A 192 -2.96 27.41 -0.22
CA ALA A 192 -3.50 27.25 1.13
C ALA A 192 -2.50 27.79 2.17
N HIS A 193 -1.21 27.58 1.97
CA HIS A 193 -0.16 28.10 2.84
C HIS A 193 -0.03 29.64 2.75
N GLU A 194 -0.14 30.23 1.55
CA GLU A 194 -0.23 31.69 1.37
C GLU A 194 -1.41 32.28 2.16
N LEU A 195 -2.59 31.67 2.04
CA LEU A 195 -3.78 32.09 2.79
C LEU A 195 -3.60 31.91 4.31
N GLU A 196 -2.95 30.83 4.75
CA GLU A 196 -2.64 30.60 6.16
C GLU A 196 -1.69 31.69 6.72
N GLN A 197 -0.65 32.06 5.96
CA GLN A 197 0.26 33.16 6.33
C GLN A 197 -0.50 34.49 6.43
N GLN A 198 -1.38 34.79 5.46
CA GLN A 198 -2.22 35.99 5.48
C GLN A 198 -3.18 36.00 6.68
N MET A 199 -3.79 34.86 7.03
CA MET A 199 -4.64 34.74 8.22
C MET A 199 -3.83 34.92 9.51
N ARG A 200 -2.64 34.31 9.63
CA ARG A 200 -1.74 34.48 10.78
C ARG A 200 -1.36 35.95 10.98
N PHE A 201 -0.95 36.64 9.92
CA PHE A 201 -0.59 38.06 9.94
C PHE A 201 -1.79 38.97 10.30
N ARG A 202 -2.97 38.72 9.71
CA ARG A 202 -4.20 39.45 10.04
C ARG A 202 -4.61 39.25 11.50
N ASN A 203 -4.48 38.02 12.02
CA ASN A 203 -4.74 37.71 13.42
C ASN A 203 -3.74 38.42 14.34
N GLU A 204 -2.44 38.42 14.04
CA GLU A 204 -1.43 39.15 14.81
C GLU A 204 -1.72 40.67 14.87
N ILE A 205 -2.12 41.28 13.75
CA ILE A 205 -2.58 42.69 13.73
C ILE A 205 -3.83 42.88 14.59
N THR A 206 -4.76 41.92 14.58
CA THR A 206 -6.01 41.97 15.37
C THR A 206 -5.74 41.84 16.86
N GLU A 207 -4.82 40.96 17.27
CA GLU A 207 -4.36 40.85 18.65
C GLU A 207 -3.65 42.12 19.11
N LYS A 208 -2.69 42.65 18.34
CA LYS A 208 -2.03 43.94 18.66
C LYS A 208 -3.03 45.10 18.75
N ARG A 209 -4.15 45.06 18.02
CA ARG A 209 -5.26 46.03 18.18
C ARG A 209 -6.05 45.78 19.47
N ARG A 210 -6.35 44.53 19.81
CA ARG A 210 -7.04 44.15 21.05
C ARG A 210 -6.21 44.49 22.29
N GLU A 211 -4.90 44.27 22.26
CA GLU A 211 -3.96 44.67 23.31
C GLU A 211 -3.94 46.20 23.51
N ARG A 212 -3.94 46.99 22.43
CA ARG A 212 -4.03 48.46 22.54
C ARG A 212 -5.36 48.90 23.15
N LEU A 213 -6.48 48.34 22.69
CA LEU A 213 -7.80 48.64 23.26
C LEU A 213 -7.90 48.22 24.73
N ARG A 214 -7.33 47.06 25.09
CA ARG A 214 -7.25 46.58 26.47
C ARG A 214 -6.43 47.54 27.34
N LYS A 215 -5.24 47.95 26.90
CA LYS A 215 -4.42 48.93 27.63
C LYS A 215 -5.09 50.30 27.74
N GLN A 216 -5.84 50.72 26.72
CA GLN A 216 -6.64 51.95 26.77
C GLN A 216 -7.81 51.83 27.77
N ALA A 217 -8.45 50.65 27.87
CA ALA A 217 -9.46 50.39 28.89
C ALA A 217 -8.85 50.33 30.30
N GLU A 218 -7.71 49.64 30.49
CA GLU A 218 -6.98 49.57 31.76
C GLU A 218 -6.51 50.96 32.23
N VAL A 219 -6.08 51.84 31.31
CA VAL A 219 -5.73 53.24 31.62
C VAL A 219 -6.97 54.09 31.90
N ALA A 220 -8.09 53.89 31.20
CA ALA A 220 -9.34 54.61 31.46
C ALA A 220 -9.97 54.20 32.80
N GLU A 221 -9.89 52.92 33.17
CA GLU A 221 -10.31 52.37 34.46
C GLU A 221 -9.40 52.89 35.59
N ALA A 222 -8.08 52.90 35.40
CA ALA A 222 -7.15 53.52 36.35
C ALA A 222 -7.45 55.01 36.56
N ALA A 223 -7.59 55.79 35.48
CA ALA A 223 -7.91 57.22 35.56
C ALA A 223 -9.28 57.50 36.21
N ALA A 224 -10.29 56.67 35.93
CA ALA A 224 -11.61 56.79 36.57
C ALA A 224 -11.55 56.48 38.08
N ASN A 225 -10.78 55.46 38.48
CA ASN A 225 -10.56 55.14 39.89
C ASN A 225 -9.73 56.22 40.61
N GLU A 226 -8.72 56.80 39.94
CA GLU A 226 -7.93 57.92 40.47
C GLU A 226 -8.77 59.19 40.64
N ASP A 227 -9.61 59.54 39.67
CA ASP A 227 -10.53 60.69 39.75
C ASP A 227 -11.61 60.48 40.82
N GLN A 228 -12.19 59.28 40.92
CA GLN A 228 -13.12 58.93 41.99
C GLN A 228 -12.44 59.03 43.37
N PHE A 229 -11.20 58.55 43.52
CA PHE A 229 -10.45 58.67 44.77
C PHE A 229 -10.11 60.13 45.10
N ALA A 230 -9.67 60.93 44.13
CA ALA A 230 -9.40 62.35 44.30
C ALA A 230 -10.66 63.12 44.70
N HIS A 231 -11.81 62.81 44.09
CA HIS A 231 -13.10 63.37 44.48
C HIS A 231 -13.50 62.95 45.91
N GLU A 232 -13.30 61.69 46.29
CA GLU A 232 -13.58 61.21 47.66
C GLU A 232 -12.67 61.89 48.70
N VAL A 233 -11.40 62.11 48.39
CA VAL A 233 -10.45 62.87 49.24
C VAL A 233 -10.91 64.32 49.39
N GLN A 234 -11.21 65.02 48.30
CA GLN A 234 -11.75 66.39 48.36
C GLN A 234 -13.07 66.47 49.15
N MET A 235 -13.93 65.45 49.05
CA MET A 235 -15.19 65.39 49.80
C MET A 235 -14.93 65.20 51.31
N LYS A 236 -13.95 64.37 51.68
CA LYS A 236 -13.50 64.20 53.08
C LYS A 236 -12.89 65.49 53.63
N GLU A 237 -12.03 66.17 52.86
CA GLU A 237 -11.44 67.48 53.23
C GLU A 237 -12.53 68.53 53.47
N LYS A 238 -13.48 68.68 52.53
CA LYS A 238 -14.64 69.59 52.66
C LYS A 238 -15.49 69.25 53.89
N LEU A 239 -15.69 67.97 54.20
CA LEU A 239 -16.42 67.52 55.39
C LEU A 239 -15.67 67.85 56.69
N ILE A 240 -14.35 67.63 56.75
CA ILE A 240 -13.51 67.99 57.89
C ILE A 240 -13.51 69.51 58.12
N ILE A 241 -13.35 70.30 57.06
CA ILE A 241 -13.39 71.77 57.11
C ILE A 241 -14.76 72.26 57.58
N ASN A 242 -15.85 71.68 57.09
CA ASN A 242 -17.22 72.02 57.52
C ASN A 242 -17.44 71.64 59.00
N ARG A 243 -17.00 70.45 59.43
CA ARG A 243 -17.07 70.02 60.84
C ARG A 243 -16.26 70.93 61.76
N PHE A 244 -15.10 71.40 61.33
CA PHE A 244 -14.29 72.38 62.06
C PHE A 244 -15.01 73.74 62.14
N TRP A 245 -15.57 74.23 61.03
CA TRP A 245 -16.36 75.46 61.01
C TRP A 245 -17.60 75.39 61.90
N TYR A 246 -18.33 74.27 61.88
CA TYR A 246 -19.48 74.06 62.75
C TYR A 246 -19.06 74.09 64.24
N GLY A 247 -17.99 73.37 64.60
CA GLY A 247 -17.44 73.40 65.95
C GLY A 247 -16.94 74.78 66.39
N PHE A 248 -16.33 75.54 65.49
CA PHE A 248 -15.89 76.92 65.75
C PHE A 248 -17.07 77.88 65.92
N ILE A 249 -18.10 77.79 65.07
CA ILE A 249 -19.33 78.59 65.18
C ILE A 249 -20.07 78.24 66.47
N GLN A 250 -20.18 76.95 66.82
CA GLN A 250 -20.80 76.50 68.07
C GLN A 250 -20.02 77.00 69.29
N TRP A 251 -18.69 76.88 69.30
CA TRP A 251 -17.84 77.43 70.38
C TRP A 251 -17.96 78.95 70.49
N LYS A 252 -18.02 79.67 69.35
CA LYS A 252 -18.21 81.12 69.36
C LYS A 252 -19.59 81.49 69.89
N MET A 253 -20.66 80.82 69.45
CA MET A 253 -22.01 81.05 69.95
C MET A 253 -22.13 80.74 71.44
N GLU A 254 -21.52 79.65 71.92
CA GLU A 254 -21.45 79.30 73.33
C GLU A 254 -20.73 80.40 74.14
N LYS A 255 -19.59 80.90 73.66
CA LYS A 255 -18.86 82.01 74.30
C LYS A 255 -19.64 83.32 74.28
N ASP A 256 -20.23 83.69 73.14
CA ASP A 256 -21.06 84.89 73.00
C ASP A 256 -22.31 84.79 73.89
N TRP A 257 -22.88 83.59 74.08
CA TRP A 257 -23.99 83.30 75.00
C TRP A 257 -23.58 83.37 76.48
N GLN A 258 -22.42 82.83 76.85
CA GLN A 258 -21.87 82.93 78.20
C GLN A 258 -21.58 84.39 78.57
N ASN A 259 -20.91 85.15 77.69
CA ASN A 259 -20.72 86.60 77.85
C ASN A 259 -22.06 87.33 78.02
N SER A 260 -23.06 87.01 77.19
CA SER A 260 -24.41 87.60 77.27
C SER A 260 -25.12 87.23 78.58
N THR A 261 -24.86 86.04 79.12
CA THR A 261 -25.43 85.57 80.39
C THR A 261 -24.77 86.26 81.60
N GLU A 262 -23.46 86.51 81.55
CA GLU A 262 -22.76 87.35 82.54
C GLU A 262 -23.27 88.80 82.51
N ILE A 263 -23.45 89.38 81.31
CA ILE A 263 -23.99 90.72 81.12
C ILE A 263 -25.45 90.81 81.62
N GLU A 264 -26.31 89.85 81.25
CA GLU A 264 -27.69 89.79 81.72
C GLU A 264 -27.77 89.58 83.24
N SER A 265 -26.90 88.76 83.83
CA SER A 265 -26.80 88.61 85.28
C SER A 265 -26.36 89.91 85.96
N ALA A 266 -25.39 90.64 85.39
CA ALA A 266 -24.98 91.96 85.87
C ALA A 266 -26.14 92.98 85.78
N PHE A 267 -26.89 93.01 84.67
CA PHE A 267 -28.08 93.85 84.53
C PHE A 267 -29.20 93.48 85.50
N GLN A 268 -29.45 92.18 85.75
CA GLN A 268 -30.43 91.73 86.75
C GLN A 268 -30.01 92.13 88.17
N ASN A 269 -28.72 92.04 88.51
CA ASN A 269 -28.19 92.51 89.79
C ASN A 269 -28.32 94.04 89.94
N ILE A 270 -27.98 94.82 88.90
CA ILE A 270 -28.16 96.29 88.90
C ILE A 270 -29.65 96.65 89.00
N ARG A 271 -30.53 95.95 88.29
CA ARG A 271 -32.00 96.14 88.35
C ARG A 271 -32.55 95.85 89.75
N ALA A 272 -32.09 94.77 90.39
CA ALA A 272 -32.47 94.42 91.76
C ALA A 272 -31.99 95.46 92.79
N MET A 273 -30.79 96.02 92.61
CA MET A 273 -30.21 97.04 93.50
C MET A 273 -30.78 98.45 93.29
N THR A 274 -31.19 98.80 92.06
CA THR A 274 -31.68 100.16 91.72
C THR A 274 -33.20 100.30 91.76
N GLY A 275 -33.96 99.21 91.63
CA GLY A 275 -35.43 99.22 91.58
C GLY A 275 -36.02 99.85 90.31
N LEU A 276 -35.19 100.20 89.33
CA LEU A 276 -35.61 100.80 88.05
C LEU A 276 -35.98 99.69 87.06
N ASN A 277 -37.12 99.82 86.36
CA ASN A 277 -37.63 98.77 85.49
C ASN A 277 -37.26 98.92 84.01
N SER A 278 -36.81 100.10 83.57
CA SER A 278 -36.23 100.29 82.22
C SER A 278 -34.70 100.33 82.27
N ILE A 279 -34.07 99.75 81.26
CA ILE A 279 -32.62 99.82 81.04
C ILE A 279 -32.21 101.26 80.68
N GLU A 280 -33.05 101.99 79.96
CA GLU A 280 -32.79 103.36 79.52
C GLU A 280 -32.71 104.33 80.72
N ASP A 281 -33.58 104.17 81.72
CA ASP A 281 -33.54 104.94 82.98
C ASP A 281 -32.24 104.73 83.76
N ILE A 282 -31.70 103.50 83.73
CA ILE A 282 -30.45 103.12 84.41
C ILE A 282 -29.27 103.76 83.67
N VAL A 283 -29.20 103.60 82.35
CA VAL A 283 -28.13 104.16 81.51
C VAL A 283 -28.11 105.69 81.59
N GLN A 284 -29.27 106.36 81.51
CA GLN A 284 -29.33 107.82 81.60
C GLN A 284 -28.84 108.35 82.95
N LYS A 285 -29.19 107.69 84.07
CA LYS A 285 -28.72 108.08 85.40
C LYS A 285 -27.22 107.83 85.62
N PHE A 286 -26.67 106.74 85.05
CA PHE A 286 -25.22 106.51 85.09
C PHE A 286 -24.48 107.55 84.23
N ALA A 287 -24.97 107.85 83.02
CA ALA A 287 -24.36 108.85 82.16
C ALA A 287 -24.28 110.24 82.82
N SER A 288 -25.38 110.73 83.43
CA SER A 288 -25.33 112.00 84.16
C SER A 288 -24.39 111.97 85.37
N ARG A 289 -24.30 110.84 86.09
CA ARG A 289 -23.39 110.72 87.24
C ARG A 289 -21.92 110.68 86.82
N ASP A 290 -21.60 110.06 85.69
CA ASP A 290 -20.25 110.03 85.16
C ASP A 290 -19.87 111.38 84.49
N GLU A 291 -20.83 112.15 83.98
CA GLU A 291 -20.62 113.54 83.54
C GLU A 291 -20.33 114.47 84.74
N ASP A 292 -21.11 114.39 85.82
CA ASP A 292 -20.81 115.06 87.10
C ASP A 292 -19.41 114.66 87.64
N HIS A 293 -19.04 113.37 87.52
CA HIS A 293 -17.73 112.89 87.95
C HIS A 293 -16.60 113.43 87.08
N ASN A 294 -16.77 113.52 85.75
CA ASN A 294 -15.80 114.11 84.85
C ASN A 294 -15.58 115.61 85.13
N ILE A 295 -16.65 116.36 85.46
CA ILE A 295 -16.56 117.76 85.90
C ILE A 295 -15.76 117.87 87.22
N LEU A 296 -15.89 116.89 88.12
CA LEU A 296 -15.08 116.83 89.34
C LEU A 296 -13.60 116.48 89.04
N ILE A 297 -13.35 115.53 88.13
CA ILE A 297 -11.99 115.17 87.69
C ILE A 297 -11.28 116.36 87.05
N GLN A 298 -11.96 117.16 86.21
CA GLN A 298 -11.36 118.38 85.64
C GLN A 298 -10.94 119.38 86.73
N LYS A 299 -11.78 119.61 87.75
CA LYS A 299 -11.42 120.47 88.90
C LYS A 299 -10.26 119.90 89.73
N ILE A 300 -10.19 118.57 89.87
CA ILE A 300 -9.05 117.91 90.50
C ILE A 300 -7.79 118.13 89.67
N ALA A 301 -7.82 117.90 88.36
CA ALA A 301 -6.68 118.10 87.46
C ALA A 301 -6.17 119.56 87.42
N GLU A 302 -7.07 120.56 87.49
CA GLU A 302 -6.67 121.96 87.67
C GLU A 302 -5.98 122.22 89.02
N SER A 303 -6.46 121.58 90.09
CA SER A 303 -5.82 121.67 91.42
C SER A 303 -4.48 120.92 91.49
N GLU A 304 -4.36 119.77 90.81
CA GLU A 304 -3.11 119.00 90.70
C GLU A 304 -2.08 119.74 89.87
N LYS A 305 -2.48 120.46 88.81
CA LYS A 305 -1.57 121.30 88.03
C LYS A 305 -0.92 122.40 88.88
N ASN A 306 -1.72 123.13 89.67
CA ASN A 306 -1.19 124.10 90.64
C ASN A 306 -0.24 123.46 91.67
N LEU A 307 -0.47 122.20 92.02
CA LEU A 307 0.36 121.43 92.96
C LEU A 307 1.67 120.96 92.28
N ASP A 308 1.63 120.58 91.01
CA ASP A 308 2.80 120.22 90.21
C ASP A 308 3.70 121.41 89.91
N ASP A 309 3.14 122.59 89.61
CA ASP A 309 3.93 123.82 89.47
C ASP A 309 4.78 124.06 90.75
N LEU A 310 4.17 123.94 91.93
CA LEU A 310 4.86 123.97 93.23
C LEU A 310 5.85 122.81 93.46
N LYS A 311 5.61 121.62 92.87
CA LYS A 311 6.60 120.52 92.87
C LYS A 311 7.80 120.85 91.99
N THR A 312 7.66 121.53 90.85
CA THR A 312 8.80 121.81 89.96
C THR A 312 9.87 122.69 90.62
N GLU A 313 9.45 123.64 91.45
CA GLU A 313 10.34 124.48 92.27
C GLU A 313 11.10 123.64 93.33
N ASN A 314 10.41 122.69 93.96
CA ASN A 314 10.98 121.72 94.91
C ASN A 314 11.90 120.67 94.22
N GLU A 315 11.58 120.29 92.98
CA GLU A 315 12.39 119.40 92.13
C GLU A 315 13.73 120.04 91.76
N ASN A 316 13.77 121.35 91.51
CA ASN A 316 15.02 122.05 91.14
C ASN A 316 16.00 122.16 92.32
N THR A 317 15.50 122.42 93.53
CA THR A 317 16.34 122.31 94.76
C THR A 317 16.77 120.85 95.04
N ARG A 318 15.93 119.86 94.70
CA ARG A 318 16.31 118.43 94.75
C ARG A 318 17.24 117.96 93.62
N LYS A 319 17.44 118.74 92.54
CA LYS A 319 18.42 118.42 91.47
C LYS A 319 19.84 118.77 91.91
N GLN A 320 20.02 119.93 92.55
CA GLN A 320 21.27 120.31 93.24
C GLN A 320 21.74 119.26 94.27
N LEU A 321 20.79 118.56 94.90
CA LEU A 321 21.08 117.51 95.89
C LEU A 321 21.40 116.13 95.26
N ARG A 322 20.98 115.88 94.01
CA ARG A 322 21.17 114.59 93.31
C ARG A 322 22.47 114.50 92.49
N GLU A 323 23.16 115.61 92.26
CA GLU A 323 24.45 115.64 91.53
C GLU A 323 25.63 115.07 92.36
N LEU A 324 25.43 114.81 93.66
CA LEU A 324 26.48 114.39 94.61
C LEU A 324 26.68 112.87 94.79
N LEU A 325 25.90 111.99 94.13
CA LEU A 325 25.97 110.53 94.35
C LEU A 325 25.92 109.71 93.03
N LEU A 326 27.09 109.43 92.46
CA LEU A 326 27.33 108.41 91.44
C LEU A 326 27.77 107.08 92.08
N VAL A 327 27.46 105.92 91.46
CA VAL A 327 28.29 104.68 91.25
C VAL A 327 27.49 103.34 91.16
N LYS A 328 27.52 102.70 89.97
CA LYS A 328 27.46 101.24 89.60
C LYS A 328 26.20 100.33 89.75
N GLY A 329 26.14 99.28 88.89
CA GLY A 329 25.16 98.16 88.86
C GLY A 329 24.60 97.81 87.44
N GLU A 330 24.92 96.75 86.64
CA GLU A 330 25.92 95.62 86.64
C GLU A 330 25.28 94.18 86.80
N ASN A 331 25.51 93.21 85.84
CA ASN A 331 25.21 91.71 85.83
C ASN A 331 23.86 91.17 85.22
N ASN A 332 23.63 89.90 84.74
CA ASN A 332 24.46 88.71 84.35
C ASN A 332 23.70 87.60 83.52
N ASP A 333 24.44 86.55 83.04
CA ASP A 333 24.04 85.38 82.21
C ASP A 333 23.27 84.20 82.86
N ARG A 334 22.87 83.17 82.05
CA ARG A 334 22.77 81.74 82.46
C ARG A 334 22.71 80.70 81.30
N PRO A 335 23.24 79.45 81.44
CA PRO A 335 23.23 78.40 80.40
C PRO A 335 22.43 77.11 80.72
N HIS A 336 21.98 76.38 79.69
CA HIS A 336 21.39 75.03 79.77
C HIS A 336 21.42 74.34 78.38
N ASN A 337 22.33 73.38 78.10
CA ASN A 337 22.35 72.70 76.78
C ASN A 337 23.20 71.40 76.64
N SER A 338 23.42 70.62 77.70
CA SER A 338 24.26 69.39 77.64
C SER A 338 23.47 68.07 77.53
N GLU A 339 22.25 68.02 78.06
CA GLU A 339 21.53 66.74 78.24
C GLU A 339 20.68 66.32 77.03
N LEU A 340 20.18 67.27 76.22
CA LEU A 340 19.40 66.96 75.02
C LEU A 340 20.21 66.09 74.03
N ARG A 341 21.47 66.45 73.78
CA ARG A 341 22.32 65.81 72.76
C ARG A 341 22.55 64.32 73.02
N ALA A 342 22.68 63.93 74.28
CA ALA A 342 22.85 62.53 74.65
C ALA A 342 21.62 61.66 74.32
N ILE A 343 20.43 62.27 74.28
CA ILE A 343 19.18 61.61 73.89
C ILE A 343 19.03 61.61 72.36
N GLU A 344 19.42 62.70 71.69
CA GLU A 344 19.46 62.79 70.22
C GLU A 344 20.38 61.73 69.60
N ASP A 345 21.61 61.58 70.12
CA ASP A 345 22.58 60.56 69.69
C ASP A 345 22.04 59.11 69.88
N GLN A 346 21.23 58.89 70.93
CA GLN A 346 20.66 57.57 71.23
C GLN A 346 19.48 57.21 70.30
N ILE A 347 18.66 58.20 69.92
CA ILE A 347 17.59 58.03 68.92
C ILE A 347 18.20 57.72 67.54
N GLU A 348 19.27 58.43 67.14
CA GLU A 348 19.96 58.17 65.86
C GLU A 348 20.68 56.81 65.82
N ALA A 349 20.82 56.11 66.95
CA ALA A 349 21.31 54.73 67.00
C ALA A 349 20.18 53.72 66.75
N GLU A 350 19.05 53.84 67.45
CA GLU A 350 17.90 52.95 67.26
C GLU A 350 17.29 53.05 65.84
N ASP A 351 17.24 54.25 65.25
CA ASP A 351 16.80 54.43 63.85
C ASP A 351 17.70 53.68 62.85
N LYS A 352 19.00 53.53 63.13
CA LYS A 352 19.92 52.76 62.28
C LYS A 352 19.70 51.25 62.44
N GLU A 353 19.36 50.76 63.63
CA GLU A 353 18.98 49.36 63.81
C GLU A 353 17.63 49.05 63.17
N LEU A 354 16.64 49.93 63.32
CA LEU A 354 15.31 49.80 62.70
C LEU A 354 15.41 49.77 61.17
N ASN A 355 16.22 50.64 60.58
CA ASN A 355 16.48 50.60 59.14
C ASN A 355 17.22 49.32 58.72
N ASN A 356 18.21 48.84 59.47
CA ASN A 356 18.87 47.55 59.18
C ASN A 356 17.90 46.36 59.23
N ILE A 357 16.98 46.32 60.20
CA ILE A 357 15.96 45.26 60.32
C ILE A 357 14.96 45.33 59.15
N LYS A 358 14.56 46.54 58.73
CA LYS A 358 13.73 46.78 57.55
C LYS A 358 14.42 46.30 56.26
N ASP A 359 15.70 46.61 56.10
CA ASP A 359 16.53 46.15 54.98
C ASP A 359 16.64 44.61 54.93
N GLN A 360 16.75 43.95 56.08
CA GLN A 360 16.73 42.49 56.18
C GLN A 360 15.37 41.89 55.84
N LYS A 361 14.27 42.50 56.31
CA LYS A 361 12.89 42.11 55.98
C LYS A 361 12.64 42.21 54.46
N ASP A 362 13.04 43.30 53.84
CA ASP A 362 12.80 43.51 52.40
C ASP A 362 13.64 42.54 51.56
N LYS A 363 14.88 42.23 51.98
CA LYS A 363 15.70 41.15 51.38
C LYS A 363 15.01 39.77 51.54
N ALA A 364 14.48 39.45 52.72
CA ALA A 364 13.73 38.22 52.96
C ALA A 364 12.46 38.12 52.10
N GLN A 365 11.73 39.24 51.93
CA GLN A 365 10.56 39.32 51.06
C GLN A 365 10.94 39.11 49.57
N VAL A 366 12.06 39.65 49.11
CA VAL A 366 12.61 39.39 47.77
C VAL A 366 12.99 37.91 47.61
N TYR A 367 13.62 37.28 48.60
CA TYR A 367 13.89 35.83 48.55
C TYR A 367 12.60 35.00 48.52
N TYR A 368 11.57 35.37 49.28
CA TYR A 368 10.26 34.70 49.26
C TYR A 368 9.59 34.78 47.88
N GLN A 369 9.57 35.97 47.26
CA GLN A 369 9.03 36.15 45.90
C GLN A 369 9.85 35.42 44.82
N ASN A 370 11.18 35.35 44.98
CA ASN A 370 12.05 34.54 44.12
C ASN A 370 11.76 33.04 44.26
N LEU A 371 11.48 32.55 45.47
CA LEU A 371 11.09 31.16 45.72
C LEU A 371 9.69 30.84 45.16
N LEU A 372 8.71 31.73 45.31
CA LEU A 372 7.39 31.59 44.68
C LEU A 372 7.48 31.52 43.15
N THR A 373 8.20 32.47 42.52
CA THR A 373 8.36 32.47 41.05
C THR A 373 9.20 31.31 40.54
N TRP A 374 10.15 30.78 41.33
CA TRP A 374 10.89 29.56 41.02
C TRP A 374 10.02 28.30 41.14
N GLY A 375 9.22 28.18 42.21
CA GLY A 375 8.25 27.10 42.40
C GLY A 375 7.21 27.05 41.27
N GLY A 376 6.66 28.21 40.89
CA GLY A 376 5.77 28.32 39.73
C GLY A 376 6.43 27.93 38.40
N LYS A 377 7.71 28.32 38.19
CA LYS A 377 8.50 27.87 37.01
C LYS A 377 8.73 26.35 37.01
N ILE A 378 8.81 25.71 38.18
CA ILE A 378 8.91 24.24 38.29
C ILE A 378 7.56 23.57 38.05
N LEU A 379 6.46 24.02 38.68
CA LEU A 379 5.11 23.49 38.43
C LEU A 379 4.70 23.56 36.95
N ASN A 380 5.04 24.67 36.26
CA ASN A 380 4.85 24.81 34.82
C ASN A 380 5.70 23.82 34.00
N LYS A 381 6.94 23.53 34.42
CA LYS A 381 7.79 22.49 33.79
C LYS A 381 7.31 21.06 34.08
N LEU A 382 6.66 20.84 35.22
CA LEU A 382 5.98 19.60 35.58
C LEU A 382 4.56 19.52 34.95
N ASN A 383 4.18 20.49 34.11
CA ASN A 383 2.95 20.51 33.32
C ASN A 383 1.65 20.54 34.16
N TYR A 384 1.71 21.06 35.39
CA TYR A 384 0.58 21.18 36.30
C TYR A 384 -0.41 22.27 35.84
N LYS A 385 -1.72 21.98 35.89
CA LYS A 385 -2.78 22.84 35.31
C LYS A 385 -3.66 23.59 36.32
N GLY A 386 -3.31 23.59 37.61
CA GLY A 386 -4.05 24.34 38.64
C GLY A 386 -3.64 25.80 38.74
N GLU A 387 -4.48 26.63 39.37
CA GLU A 387 -4.17 28.04 39.62
C GLU A 387 -3.03 28.18 40.65
N ILE A 388 -1.85 28.62 40.19
CA ILE A 388 -0.65 28.80 41.04
C ILE A 388 -0.77 30.05 41.93
N LEU A 389 -1.60 31.02 41.55
CA LEU A 389 -1.66 32.39 42.12
C LEU A 389 -2.24 32.53 43.54
N ARG A 390 -2.66 31.43 44.18
CA ARG A 390 -3.33 31.45 45.51
C ARG A 390 -2.72 30.51 46.55
N MET A 391 -1.57 29.90 46.25
CA MET A 391 -0.97 28.88 47.10
C MET A 391 0.17 29.40 47.94
N GLU A 392 0.28 28.96 49.19
CA GLU A 392 1.43 29.27 50.04
C GLU A 392 2.66 28.43 49.68
N LEU A 393 3.84 28.92 50.05
CA LEU A 393 5.11 28.28 49.70
C LEU A 393 5.20 26.80 50.15
N PRO A 394 4.76 26.39 51.36
CA PRO A 394 4.78 24.98 51.77
C PRO A 394 3.90 24.09 50.88
N GLU A 395 2.74 24.57 50.46
CA GLU A 395 1.80 23.83 49.61
C GLU A 395 2.35 23.64 48.19
N ILE A 396 3.03 24.68 47.67
CA ILE A 396 3.74 24.63 46.38
C ILE A 396 4.83 23.54 46.42
N PHE A 397 5.61 23.46 47.50
CA PHE A 397 6.60 22.40 47.68
C PHE A 397 5.97 21.00 47.81
N ALA A 398 4.86 20.87 48.55
CA ALA A 398 4.14 19.60 48.67
C ALA A 398 3.63 19.10 47.30
N LYS A 399 3.01 19.97 46.49
CA LYS A 399 2.58 19.61 45.13
C LYS A 399 3.74 19.33 44.18
N ILE A 400 4.87 20.02 44.32
CA ILE A 400 6.09 19.69 43.55
C ILE A 400 6.58 18.27 43.91
N GLN A 401 6.58 17.89 45.19
CA GLN A 401 6.93 16.52 45.61
C GLN A 401 5.93 15.47 45.07
N GLU A 402 4.63 15.75 45.12
CA GLU A 402 3.59 14.86 44.57
C GLU A 402 3.74 14.64 43.06
N GLN A 403 3.89 15.73 42.27
CA GLN A 403 4.06 15.63 40.82
C GLN A 403 5.41 14.99 40.45
N LEU A 404 6.48 15.25 41.21
CA LEU A 404 7.75 14.52 41.05
C LEU A 404 7.59 13.04 41.33
N LYS A 405 6.82 12.63 42.35
CA LYS A 405 6.53 11.22 42.61
C LYS A 405 5.82 10.57 41.42
N VAL A 406 4.77 11.19 40.90
CA VAL A 406 4.01 10.69 39.72
C VAL A 406 4.88 10.56 38.46
N ILE A 407 5.94 11.35 38.31
CA ILE A 407 6.88 11.25 37.19
C ILE A 407 8.01 10.24 37.47
N ILE A 408 8.47 10.13 38.72
CA ILE A 408 9.55 9.22 39.11
C ILE A 408 9.07 7.76 39.20
N GLU A 409 7.84 7.51 39.64
CA GLU A 409 7.25 6.18 39.81
C GLU A 409 7.27 5.35 38.49
N PRO A 410 6.84 5.87 37.32
CA PRO A 410 7.03 5.19 36.03
C PRO A 410 8.49 5.16 35.55
N MET A 411 9.37 6.09 35.98
CA MET A 411 10.82 5.98 35.71
C MET A 411 11.47 4.87 36.54
N VAL A 412 10.99 4.59 37.75
CA VAL A 412 11.43 3.46 38.58
C VAL A 412 10.91 2.15 37.99
N GLN A 413 9.64 2.09 37.58
CA GLN A 413 9.07 0.91 36.91
C GLN A 413 9.81 0.60 35.59
N THR A 414 10.01 1.60 34.71
CA THR A 414 10.77 1.38 33.47
C THR A 414 12.26 1.10 33.72
N LYS A 415 12.86 1.59 34.82
CA LYS A 415 14.20 1.14 35.25
C LYS A 415 14.18 -0.33 35.69
N GLU A 416 13.18 -0.79 36.43
CA GLU A 416 13.05 -2.20 36.79
C GLU A 416 12.79 -3.09 35.57
N GLU A 417 11.93 -2.68 34.64
CA GLU A 417 11.71 -3.38 33.38
C GLU A 417 12.98 -3.42 32.52
N PHE A 418 13.74 -2.33 32.46
CA PHE A 418 15.03 -2.28 31.75
C PHE A 418 16.10 -3.13 32.42
N MET A 419 16.13 -3.19 33.76
CA MET A 419 17.02 -4.09 34.51
C MET A 419 16.61 -5.56 34.35
N ARG A 420 15.32 -5.88 34.34
CA ARG A 420 14.80 -7.23 34.00
C ARG A 420 15.14 -7.59 32.55
N TYR A 421 15.01 -6.66 31.61
CA TYR A 421 15.43 -6.84 30.22
C TYR A 421 16.94 -7.09 30.09
N LEU A 422 17.78 -6.32 30.81
CA LEU A 422 19.23 -6.54 30.87
C LEU A 422 19.58 -7.89 31.49
N ASP A 423 18.93 -8.29 32.59
CA ASP A 423 19.15 -9.57 33.25
C ASP A 423 18.78 -10.75 32.32
N ILE A 424 17.61 -10.69 31.67
CA ILE A 424 17.20 -11.64 30.61
C ILE A 424 18.22 -11.67 29.46
N LYS A 425 18.75 -10.50 29.07
CA LYS A 425 19.72 -10.39 27.95
C LYS A 425 21.13 -10.85 28.32
N SER A 426 21.52 -10.75 29.60
CA SER A 426 22.78 -11.30 30.13
C SER A 426 22.76 -12.83 30.19
N LYS A 427 21.58 -13.42 30.35
CA LYS A 427 21.35 -14.88 30.40
C LYS A 427 21.18 -15.52 29.02
N LYS A 428 21.11 -14.72 27.93
CA LYS A 428 21.14 -15.23 26.55
C LYS A 428 22.57 -15.60 26.15
N ASN A 429 22.77 -16.84 25.69
CA ASN A 429 24.04 -17.29 25.13
C ASN A 429 24.39 -16.44 23.88
N THR A 430 25.68 -16.10 23.71
CA THR A 430 26.25 -15.33 22.59
C THR A 430 25.70 -15.66 21.20
N GLN A 431 25.42 -16.93 20.91
CA GLN A 431 24.85 -17.35 19.61
C GLN A 431 23.40 -16.85 19.40
N GLN A 432 22.62 -16.69 20.46
CA GLN A 432 21.25 -16.15 20.41
C GLN A 432 21.28 -14.63 20.18
N LEU A 433 22.20 -13.92 20.84
CA LEU A 433 22.43 -12.48 20.62
C LEU A 433 22.82 -12.18 19.17
N LEU A 434 23.68 -12.99 18.55
CA LEU A 434 24.01 -12.87 17.12
C LEU A 434 22.78 -13.05 16.21
N LYS A 435 21.92 -14.06 16.46
CA LYS A 435 20.66 -14.24 15.69
C LYS A 435 19.70 -13.06 15.83
N GLU A 436 19.66 -12.42 16.99
CA GLU A 436 18.79 -11.26 17.25
C GLU A 436 19.31 -9.99 16.53
N ILE A 437 20.63 -9.83 16.42
CA ILE A 437 21.29 -8.73 15.69
C ILE A 437 21.16 -8.88 14.16
N TYR A 438 21.22 -10.11 13.63
CA TYR A 438 21.11 -10.33 12.18
C TYR A 438 19.67 -10.35 11.63
N THR A 439 18.64 -10.57 12.47
CA THR A 439 17.23 -10.53 12.03
C THR A 439 16.65 -9.12 12.05
N GLN A 440 17.09 -8.24 12.95
CA GLN A 440 16.78 -6.81 12.88
C GLN A 440 17.79 -6.12 11.96
N GLY A 441 17.38 -5.77 10.73
CA GLY A 441 18.26 -5.30 9.63
C GLY A 441 18.99 -3.96 9.87
N TYR A 442 19.94 -3.96 10.80
CA TYR A 442 20.55 -2.75 11.36
C TYR A 442 21.75 -2.28 10.54
N LYS A 443 21.51 -1.48 9.49
CA LYS A 443 22.59 -0.79 8.76
C LYS A 443 23.29 0.23 9.68
N PRO A 444 24.60 0.11 9.98
CA PRO A 444 25.27 1.00 10.92
C PRO A 444 25.37 2.42 10.36
N LYS A 445 24.74 3.38 11.04
CA LYS A 445 24.89 4.81 10.76
C LYS A 445 26.24 5.31 11.28
N PHE A 446 27.30 5.09 10.52
CA PHE A 446 28.61 5.68 10.84
C PHE A 446 28.55 7.21 10.82
N VAL A 447 29.03 7.78 11.94
CA VAL A 447 29.52 9.15 12.18
C VAL A 447 29.29 10.18 11.06
N LYS A 448 28.46 11.19 11.33
CA LYS A 448 28.44 12.44 10.55
C LYS A 448 29.78 13.17 10.68
N LYS A 449 30.69 13.03 9.72
CA LYS A 449 31.68 14.09 9.42
C LYS A 449 31.00 15.19 8.60
N GLY A 450 31.45 16.44 8.77
CA GLY A 450 30.90 17.58 8.04
C GLY A 450 31.12 17.48 6.53
N LYS A 451 30.14 17.92 5.73
CA LYS A 451 30.30 18.05 4.27
C LYS A 451 31.00 19.38 3.94
N SER A 452 32.12 19.33 3.22
CA SER A 452 32.48 20.43 2.31
C SER A 452 31.52 20.40 1.10
N PRO A 453 31.09 21.55 0.55
CA PRO A 453 30.24 21.60 -0.64
C PRO A 453 30.91 21.08 -1.93
N GLU A 454 32.24 20.89 -1.94
CA GLU A 454 33.00 20.52 -3.16
C GLU A 454 32.67 19.10 -3.66
N LEU A 455 32.50 18.13 -2.74
CA LEU A 455 32.22 16.72 -3.07
C LEU A 455 30.85 16.51 -3.73
N GLU A 456 29.87 17.38 -3.46
CA GLU A 456 28.54 17.28 -4.07
C GLU A 456 28.62 17.62 -5.58
N ASN A 457 29.53 18.52 -5.94
CA ASN A 457 29.81 18.95 -7.31
C ASN A 457 30.52 17.85 -8.13
N GLU A 458 31.45 17.10 -7.51
CA GLU A 458 32.06 15.92 -8.15
C GLU A 458 31.06 14.77 -8.35
N GLN A 459 30.20 14.50 -7.37
CA GLN A 459 29.16 13.48 -7.53
C GLN A 459 28.13 13.84 -8.61
N GLU A 460 27.86 15.13 -8.85
CA GLU A 460 27.02 15.54 -9.98
C GLU A 460 27.75 15.42 -11.34
N LYS A 461 29.06 15.70 -11.38
CA LYS A 461 29.91 15.45 -12.57
C LYS A 461 29.95 13.96 -12.93
N LEU A 462 30.16 13.07 -11.95
CA LEU A 462 30.11 11.62 -12.14
C LEU A 462 28.74 11.16 -12.68
N LYS A 463 27.63 11.59 -12.07
CA LYS A 463 26.27 11.26 -12.56
C LYS A 463 25.98 11.82 -13.95
N LYS A 464 26.59 12.94 -14.34
CA LYS A 464 26.52 13.47 -15.72
C LYS A 464 27.35 12.63 -16.70
N ALA A 465 28.51 12.11 -16.28
CA ALA A 465 29.31 11.17 -17.08
C ALA A 465 28.62 9.82 -17.27
N GLU A 466 28.10 9.20 -16.21
CA GLU A 466 27.32 7.94 -16.25
C GLU A 466 26.13 8.05 -17.22
N ARG A 467 25.37 9.14 -17.15
CA ARG A 467 24.25 9.42 -18.08
C ARG A 467 24.70 9.57 -19.53
N LYS A 468 25.91 10.05 -19.79
CA LYS A 468 26.47 10.15 -21.14
C LYS A 468 26.91 8.78 -21.67
N ILE A 469 27.55 7.96 -20.83
CA ILE A 469 27.91 6.57 -21.15
C ILE A 469 26.65 5.74 -21.43
N ALA A 470 25.62 5.86 -20.59
CA ALA A 470 24.35 5.16 -20.78
C ALA A 470 23.67 5.50 -22.11
N ARG A 471 23.64 6.79 -22.51
CA ARG A 471 23.10 7.22 -23.81
C ARG A 471 23.90 6.68 -25.00
N ASN A 472 25.23 6.65 -24.88
CA ASN A 472 26.07 6.06 -25.93
C ASN A 472 25.85 4.55 -26.06
N MET A 473 25.62 3.83 -24.95
CA MET A 473 25.31 2.39 -24.97
C MET A 473 23.88 2.05 -25.40
N THR A 474 22.92 3.00 -25.35
CA THR A 474 21.63 2.81 -26.05
C THR A 474 21.76 3.07 -27.54
N PHE A 475 22.51 4.10 -27.97
CA PHE A 475 22.72 4.38 -29.38
C PHE A 475 23.48 3.25 -30.10
N ALA A 476 24.49 2.65 -29.44
CA ALA A 476 25.20 1.45 -29.90
C ALA A 476 24.40 0.12 -29.74
N ARG A 477 23.07 0.22 -29.61
CA ARG A 477 22.10 -0.91 -29.69
C ARG A 477 20.94 -0.62 -30.67
N GLU A 478 20.94 0.56 -31.27
CA GLU A 478 19.98 0.98 -32.31
C GLU A 478 20.67 1.07 -33.70
N ILE A 479 21.94 0.66 -33.76
CA ILE A 479 22.77 0.35 -34.94
C ILE A 479 23.17 -1.12 -34.83
#